data_AF-A0A8T5NVQ2-F1
#
_entry.id   AF-A0A8T5NVQ2-F1
#
_cell.length_a   1.000
_cell.length_b   1.000
_cell.length_c   1.000
_cell.angle_alpha   90.00
_cell.angle_beta   90.00
_cell.angle_gamma   90.00
#
_symmetry.space_group_name_H-M   'P 1'
#
loop_
_entity.id
_entity.type
_entity.pdbx_description
1 polymer ?
#
loop_
_entity_poly.entity_id
_entity_poly.type
_entity_poly.pdbx_seq_one_letter_code
_entity_poly.pdbx_strand_id
1 'polypeptide(L)' 'MKFFADLHLHSKYSRATSKDLTIPNLDKYARIKGLNLLGTADFTHPDWIAELKQYLHEDGTGIPKSAHGMSY' A
#
# COMPACT_ATOMS: atom_id res chain seq x y z
N MET A 1 -7.58 18.76 -7.76
CA MET A 1 -7.03 18.10 -6.57
C MET A 1 -5.61 17.64 -6.90
N LYS A 2 -4.63 17.84 -6.02
CA LYS A 2 -3.22 17.48 -6.27
C LYS A 2 -2.88 16.25 -5.42
N PHE A 3 -2.28 15.23 -6.03
CA PHE A 3 -1.83 14.03 -5.34
C PHE A 3 -0.30 13.95 -5.42
N PHE A 4 0.32 13.58 -4.30
CA PHE A 4 1.67 13.06 -4.28
C PHE A 4 1.57 11.54 -4.18
N ALA A 5 2.09 10.84 -5.18
CA ALA A 5 1.92 9.41 -5.32
C ALA A 5 3.25 8.69 -5.54
N ASP A 6 3.33 7.46 -5.03
CA ASP A 6 4.42 6.53 -5.28
C ASP A 6 3.83 5.22 -5.80
N LEU A 7 3.87 5.03 -7.12
CA LEU A 7 3.11 3.98 -7.80
C LEU A 7 3.93 2.75 -8.14
N HIS A 8 5.24 2.78 -7.88
CA HIS A 8 6.13 1.64 -8.10
C HIS A 8 6.84 1.29 -6.79
N LEU A 9 6.27 0.32 -6.11
CA LEU A 9 6.75 -0.19 -4.83
C LEU A 9 6.86 -1.71 -4.93
N HIS A 10 7.57 -2.29 -3.97
CA HIS A 10 7.63 -3.73 -3.80
C HIS A 10 7.11 -4.13 -2.43
N SER A 11 6.63 -5.38 -2.33
CA SER A 11 6.27 -6.03 -1.08
C SER A 11 7.49 -6.64 -0.39
N LYS A 12 7.30 -7.17 0.82
CA LYS A 12 8.29 -8.00 1.53
C LYS A 12 8.59 -9.36 0.86
N TYR A 13 7.81 -9.74 -0.14
CA TYR A 13 7.96 -10.98 -0.91
C TYR A 13 8.87 -10.82 -2.13
N SER A 14 9.10 -9.60 -2.58
CA SER A 14 10.11 -9.32 -3.60
C SER A 14 11.53 -9.67 -3.09
N ARG A 15 12.43 -9.96 -4.04
CA ARG A 15 13.83 -10.24 -3.72
C ARG A 15 14.56 -8.96 -3.35
N ALA A 16 15.47 -9.05 -2.38
CA ALA A 16 16.30 -7.94 -1.91
C ALA A 16 15.51 -6.73 -1.39
N THR A 17 14.31 -6.96 -0.86
CA THR A 17 13.49 -5.93 -0.20
C THR A 17 13.41 -6.16 1.31
N SER A 18 13.08 -5.10 2.07
CA SER A 18 12.94 -5.20 3.52
C SER A 18 11.76 -6.10 3.91
N LYS A 19 11.94 -6.89 4.98
CA LYS A 19 10.85 -7.67 5.58
C LYS A 19 9.79 -6.81 6.26
N ASP A 20 10.11 -5.54 6.51
CA ASP A 20 9.21 -4.56 7.11
C ASP A 20 8.28 -3.88 6.09
N LEU A 21 8.34 -4.23 4.80
CA LEU A 21 7.41 -3.76 3.77
C LEU A 21 6.04 -4.44 3.93
N THR A 22 5.34 -4.00 4.98
CA THR A 22 3.98 -4.40 5.34
C THR A 22 3.03 -3.22 5.09
N ILE A 23 1.75 -3.49 4.86
CA ILE A 23 0.74 -2.43 4.65
C ILE A 23 0.71 -1.40 5.80
N PRO A 24 0.78 -1.79 7.10
CA PRO A 24 0.85 -0.83 8.19
C PRO A 24 2.08 0.10 8.15
N ASN A 25 3.26 -0.44 7.79
CA ASN A 25 4.48 0.36 7.69
C ASN A 25 4.46 1.27 6.46
N LEU A 26 4.01 0.76 5.31
CA LEU A 26 3.88 1.55 4.08
C LEU A 26 2.96 2.76 4.31
N ASP A 27 1.79 2.55 4.92
CA ASP A 27 0.87 3.63 5.34
C ASP A 27 1.59 4.65 6.24
N LYS A 28 2.17 4.18 7.35
CA LYS A 28 2.86 5.05 8.32
C LYS A 28 3.91 5.94 7.65
N TYR A 29 4.80 5.36 6.85
CA TYR A 29 5.89 6.11 6.22
C TYR A 29 5.44 6.94 5.03
N ALA A 30 4.41 6.54 4.30
CA ALA A 30 3.81 7.36 3.26
C ALA A 30 3.21 8.65 3.82
N ARG A 31 2.55 8.57 4.99
CA ARG A 31 2.06 9.76 5.70
C ARG A 31 3.20 10.66 6.16
N ILE A 32 4.28 10.09 6.71
CA ILE A 32 5.48 10.85 7.10
C ILE A 32 6.12 11.54 5.88
N LYS A 33 6.20 10.84 4.74
CA LYS A 33 6.73 11.36 3.46
C LYS A 33 5.81 12.41 2.82
N GLY A 34 4.54 12.50 3.23
CA GLY A 34 3.54 13.41 2.67
C GLY A 34 2.86 12.91 1.40
N LEU A 35 2.84 11.59 1.19
CA LEU A 35 2.12 10.97 0.08
C LEU A 35 0.62 10.84 0.39
N ASN A 36 -0.19 10.90 -0.68
CA ASN A 36 -1.63 10.77 -0.62
C ASN A 36 -2.13 9.46 -1.25
N LEU A 37 -1.29 8.80 -2.05
CA LEU A 37 -1.61 7.58 -2.79
C LEU A 37 -0.36 6.72 -2.91
N LEU A 38 -0.50 5.43 -2.63
CA LEU A 38 0.51 4.42 -2.93
C LEU A 38 0.01 3.51 -4.03
N GLY A 39 0.91 2.87 -4.76
CA GLY A 39 0.55 1.68 -5.53
C GLY A 39 0.43 0.46 -4.60
N THR A 40 -0.38 -0.52 -5.00
CA THR A 40 -0.53 -1.78 -4.27
C THR A 40 0.71 -2.66 -4.26
N ALA A 41 1.79 -2.28 -4.95
CA ALA A 41 2.99 -3.08 -5.17
C ALA A 41 2.64 -4.44 -5.83
N ASP A 42 3.43 -5.48 -5.59
CA ASP A 42 3.40 -6.84 -6.15
C ASP A 42 2.04 -7.59 -6.04
N PHE A 43 0.93 -7.02 -6.53
CA PHE A 43 -0.45 -7.49 -6.33
C PHE A 43 -0.75 -8.85 -6.98
N THR A 44 0.15 -9.36 -7.82
CA THR A 44 0.09 -10.69 -8.41
C THR A 44 0.64 -11.78 -7.49
N HIS A 45 1.35 -11.44 -6.40
CA HIS A 45 1.85 -12.40 -5.43
C HIS A 45 0.72 -12.88 -4.49
N PRO A 46 0.48 -14.20 -4.36
CA PRO A 46 -0.68 -14.74 -3.66
C PRO A 46 -0.74 -14.37 -2.17
N ASP A 47 0.40 -14.34 -1.48
CA ASP A 47 0.41 -13.92 -0.07
C ASP A 47 0.26 -12.40 0.09
N TRP A 48 0.72 -11.63 -0.90
CA TRP A 48 0.61 -10.18 -0.84
C TRP A 48 -0.82 -9.72 -1.11
N ILE A 49 -1.52 -10.35 -2.05
CA ILE A 49 -2.95 -10.08 -2.27
C ILE A 49 -3.79 -10.45 -1.05
N ALA A 50 -3.41 -11.49 -0.28
CA ALA A 50 -4.07 -11.81 0.99
C ALA A 50 -3.87 -10.69 2.02
N GLU A 51 -2.65 -10.13 2.14
CA GLU A 51 -2.39 -8.98 2.99
C GLU A 51 -3.13 -7.72 2.55
N LEU A 52 -3.14 -7.41 1.24
CA LEU A 52 -3.91 -6.29 0.70
C LEU A 52 -5.40 -6.40 1.09
N LYS A 53 -6.00 -7.59 0.95
CA LYS A 53 -7.39 -7.84 1.36
C LYS A 53 -7.62 -7.79 2.87
N GLN A 54 -6.60 -8.08 3.67
CA GLN A 54 -6.68 -8.01 5.13
C GLN A 54 -6.62 -6.57 5.65
N TYR A 55 -5.79 -5.73 5.03
CA TYR A 55 -5.46 -4.40 5.56
C TYR A 55 -6.06 -3.23 4.79
N LEU A 56 -6.56 -3.47 3.57
CA LEU A 56 -7.22 -2.46 2.76
C LEU A 56 -8.72 -2.72 2.71
N HIS A 57 -9.47 -1.63 2.71
CA HIS A 57 -10.92 -1.63 2.69
C HIS A 57 -11.41 -0.84 1.48
N GLU A 58 -12.37 -1.41 0.75
CA GLU A 58 -13.03 -0.70 -0.34
C GLU A 58 -14.21 0.12 0.19
N ASP A 59 -14.42 1.30 -0.39
CA ASP A 59 -15.55 2.20 -0.09
C ASP A 59 -16.44 2.43 -1.32
N GLY A 60 -16.30 1.60 -2.35
CA GLY A 60 -17.04 1.71 -3.62
C GLY A 60 -16.46 2.73 -4.61
N THR A 61 -15.37 3.43 -4.27
CA THR A 61 -14.71 4.38 -5.19
C THR A 61 -13.75 3.72 -6.18
N GLY A 62 -13.44 2.44 -5.99
CA GLY A 62 -12.40 1.73 -6.74
C GLY A 62 -10.97 2.02 -6.27
N ILE A 63 -10.79 2.82 -5.22
CA ILE A 63 -9.50 3.12 -4.58
C ILE A 63 -9.55 2.61 -3.13
N PRO A 64 -8.93 1.46 -2.83
CA PRO A 64 -8.91 0.92 -1.47
C PRO A 64 -8.17 1.85 -0.50
N LYS A 65 -8.52 1.77 0.79
CA LYS A 65 -7.89 2.55 1.86
C LYS A 65 -7.42 1.68 3.01
N SER A 66 -6.29 2.04 3.62
CA SER A 66 -5.86 1.44 4.88
C SER A 66 -6.72 1.90 6.05
N ALA A 67 -6.53 1.25 7.21
CA ALA A 67 -7.18 1.64 8.47
C ALA A 67 -6.96 3.11 8.89
N HIS A 68 -5.86 3.76 8.45
CA HIS A 68 -5.60 5.18 8.74
C HIS A 68 -5.98 6.12 7.58
N GLY A 69 -6.68 5.62 6.57
CA GLY A 69 -7.19 6.40 5.45
C GLY A 69 -6.17 6.73 4.36
N MET A 70 -5.02 6.04 4.32
CA MET A 70 -4.10 6.12 3.17
C MET A 70 -4.73 5.43 1.96
N SER A 71 -4.74 6.11 0.81
CA SER A 71 -5.22 5.53 -0.45
C SER A 71 -4.16 4.62 -1.08
N TYR A 72 -4.61 3.52 -1.68
CA TYR A 72 -3.81 2.52 -2.39
C TYR A 72 -4.32 2.27 -3.81
#